data_AF-A0A0J9H270-F1
#
_entry.id   AF-A0A0J9H270-F1
#
_cell.length_a   1.000
_cell.length_b   1.000
_cell.length_c   1.000
_cell.angle_alpha   90.00
_cell.angle_beta   90.00
_cell.angle_gamma   90.00
#
_symmetry.space_group_name_H-M   'P 1'
#
loop_
_entity.id
_entity.type
_entity.pdbx_description
1 polymer ?
#
loop_
_entity_poly.entity_id
_entity_poly.type
_entity_poly.pdbx_seq_one_letter_code
_entity_poly.pdbx_strand_id
1 'polypeptide(L)'
;MLRGIDNRLTPDLLRHLKAMGHGDDLVVADANFPGDSCGARIEYLPGVSATEALEAILSLLPLDPYVDAPARTMQVVGDANAVPEVVGQFQEIINRVADQPAPIKGVERFAFYEESKQAYVVVQTAETRLYGNIILKKGIVPPN
;
A
#
# COMPACT_ATOMS: atom_id res chain seq x y z
N MET A 1 8.92 -18.82 6.92
CA MET A 1 9.99 -17.81 7.08
C MET A 1 11.13 -18.12 6.12
N LEU A 2 11.80 -17.09 5.60
CA LEU A 2 12.97 -17.19 4.72
C LEU A 2 14.05 -16.22 5.22
N ARG A 3 15.32 -16.44 4.87
CA ARG A 3 16.41 -15.53 5.25
C ARG A 3 16.31 -14.24 4.44
N GLY A 4 16.37 -13.09 5.10
CA GLY A 4 16.34 -11.77 4.43
C GLY A 4 14.97 -11.33 3.92
N ILE A 5 13.88 -12.03 4.30
CA ILE A 5 12.50 -11.68 3.94
C ILE A 5 11.71 -11.51 5.23
N ASP A 6 10.98 -10.41 5.33
CA ASP A 6 10.11 -10.10 6.46
C ASP A 6 9.10 -11.24 6.71
N ASN A 7 8.96 -11.67 7.97
CA ASN A 7 8.13 -12.82 8.33
C ASN A 7 6.63 -12.55 8.23
N ARG A 8 6.20 -11.28 8.14
CA ARG A 8 4.82 -10.86 7.91
C ARG A 8 4.38 -11.05 6.46
N LEU A 9 5.33 -11.18 5.53
CA LEU A 9 5.04 -11.47 4.13
C LEU A 9 4.68 -12.96 3.98
N THR A 10 3.38 -13.22 3.92
CA THR A 10 2.85 -14.58 3.73
C THR A 10 3.29 -15.16 2.39
N PRO A 11 3.27 -16.50 2.22
CA PRO A 11 3.59 -17.11 0.95
C PRO A 11 2.78 -16.55 -0.23
N ASP A 12 1.49 -16.29 -0.04
CA ASP A 12 0.63 -15.73 -1.08
C ASP A 12 0.90 -14.24 -1.33
N LEU A 13 1.16 -13.44 -0.29
CA LEU A 13 1.57 -12.06 -0.50
C LEU A 13 2.88 -11.96 -1.30
N LEU A 14 3.88 -12.80 -0.99
CA LEU A 14 5.11 -12.89 -1.78
C LEU A 14 4.83 -13.28 -3.24
N ARG A 15 3.91 -14.22 -3.47
CA ARG A 15 3.48 -14.61 -4.81
C ARG A 15 2.89 -13.43 -5.57
N HIS A 16 1.99 -12.65 -4.95
CA HIS A 16 1.39 -11.47 -5.58
C HIS A 16 2.43 -10.39 -5.87
N LEU A 17 3.26 -10.01 -4.90
CA LEU A 17 4.31 -9.00 -5.08
C LEU A 17 5.26 -9.38 -6.24
N LYS A 18 5.59 -10.67 -6.37
CA LYS A 18 6.45 -11.17 -7.45
C LYS A 18 5.74 -11.21 -8.80
N ALA A 19 4.44 -11.52 -8.82
CA ALA A 19 3.62 -11.63 -10.04
C ALA A 19 3.22 -10.27 -10.62
N MET A 20 3.10 -9.23 -9.79
CA MET A 20 2.81 -7.86 -10.25
C MET A 20 3.85 -7.38 -11.27
N GLY A 21 3.40 -6.72 -12.33
CA GLY A 21 4.23 -6.00 -13.29
C GLY A 21 4.51 -4.55 -12.86
N HIS A 22 5.34 -3.86 -13.61
CA HIS A 22 5.48 -2.41 -13.47
C HIS A 22 4.16 -1.71 -13.79
N GLY A 23 3.74 -0.78 -12.95
CA GLY A 23 2.51 -0.01 -13.09
C GLY A 23 1.31 -0.60 -12.36
N ASP A 24 1.38 -1.88 -11.95
CA ASP A 24 0.35 -2.50 -11.12
C ASP A 24 0.24 -1.81 -9.77
N ASP A 25 -0.99 -1.65 -9.30
CA ASP A 25 -1.29 -1.12 -7.97
C ASP A 25 -1.56 -2.24 -6.97
N LEU A 26 -1.13 -2.03 -5.73
CA LEU A 26 -1.55 -2.81 -4.56
C LEU A 26 -2.14 -1.84 -3.53
N VAL A 27 -3.19 -2.27 -2.82
CA VAL A 27 -3.76 -1.52 -1.70
C VAL A 27 -3.34 -2.18 -0.39
N VAL A 28 -2.81 -1.40 0.55
CA VAL A 28 -2.78 -1.78 1.97
C VAL A 28 -3.99 -1.12 2.62
N ALA A 29 -4.87 -1.93 3.20
CA ALA A 29 -6.19 -1.50 3.63
C ALA A 29 -6.38 -1.63 5.15
N ASP A 30 -7.02 -0.65 5.75
CA ASP A 30 -7.46 -0.67 7.14
C ASP A 30 -8.70 -1.54 7.34
N ALA A 31 -8.98 -1.91 8.59
CA ALA A 31 -10.03 -2.86 8.96
C ALA A 31 -11.46 -2.44 8.56
N ASN A 32 -11.70 -1.16 8.24
CA ASN A 32 -13.00 -0.67 7.79
C ASN A 32 -13.13 -0.61 6.26
N PHE A 33 -12.02 -0.74 5.54
CA PHE A 33 -12.01 -0.73 4.09
C PHE A 33 -12.79 -1.92 3.53
N PRO A 34 -13.61 -1.73 2.48
CA PRO A 34 -14.46 -2.79 1.95
C PRO A 34 -13.69 -3.71 0.99
N GLY A 35 -12.63 -4.35 1.49
CA GLY A 35 -11.64 -5.13 0.72
C GLY A 35 -12.26 -6.16 -0.22
N ASP A 36 -13.19 -7.00 0.27
CA ASP A 36 -13.86 -8.04 -0.52
C ASP A 36 -14.68 -7.50 -1.71
N SER A 37 -15.25 -6.29 -1.57
CA SER A 37 -16.07 -5.69 -2.63
C SER A 37 -15.26 -4.85 -3.62
N CYS A 38 -14.06 -4.42 -3.23
CA CYS A 38 -13.16 -3.61 -4.05
C CYS A 38 -12.10 -4.48 -4.74
N GLY A 39 -11.51 -5.45 -4.06
CA GLY A 39 -10.36 -6.20 -4.56
C GLY A 39 -10.74 -7.31 -5.53
N ALA A 40 -10.09 -7.37 -6.69
CA ALA A 40 -10.10 -8.56 -7.54
C ALA A 40 -9.41 -9.76 -6.86
N ARG A 41 -8.47 -9.47 -5.95
CA ARG A 41 -7.73 -10.42 -5.12
C ARG A 41 -7.57 -9.82 -3.72
N ILE A 42 -7.64 -10.65 -2.70
CA ILE A 42 -7.48 -10.23 -1.30
C ILE A 42 -6.49 -11.12 -0.57
N GLU A 43 -5.63 -10.50 0.24
CA GLU A 43 -4.77 -11.16 1.21
C GLU A 43 -5.03 -10.57 2.58
N TYR A 44 -5.32 -11.41 3.57
CA TYR A 44 -5.55 -10.95 4.94
C TYR A 44 -4.27 -11.08 5.77
N LEU A 45 -3.90 -10.00 6.45
CA LEU A 45 -2.84 -9.96 7.45
C LEU A 45 -3.43 -9.67 8.84
N PRO A 46 -4.08 -10.66 9.48
CA PRO A 46 -4.69 -10.46 10.79
C PRO A 46 -3.62 -10.15 11.84
N GLY A 47 -3.90 -9.20 12.72
CA GLY A 47 -2.99 -8.77 13.78
C GLY A 47 -1.80 -7.92 13.32
N VAL A 48 -1.72 -7.57 12.03
CA VAL A 48 -0.69 -6.69 11.48
C VAL A 48 -1.30 -5.31 11.21
N SER A 49 -0.65 -4.25 11.65
CA SER A 49 -1.05 -2.86 11.34
C SER A 49 -0.73 -2.49 9.89
N ALA A 50 -1.35 -1.43 9.37
CA ALA A 50 -1.08 -0.97 8.00
C ALA A 50 0.37 -0.46 7.87
N THR A 51 0.91 0.15 8.92
CA THR A 51 2.31 0.61 8.98
C THR A 51 3.29 -0.56 8.92
N GLU A 52 2.99 -1.65 9.63
CA GLU A 52 3.80 -2.86 9.60
C GLU A 52 3.74 -3.57 8.25
N ALA A 53 2.55 -3.66 7.66
CA ALA A 53 2.37 -4.22 6.31
C ALA A 53 3.10 -3.38 5.26
N LEU A 54 3.00 -2.04 5.32
CA LEU A 54 3.67 -1.13 4.40
C LEU A 54 5.20 -1.29 4.45
N GLU A 55 5.78 -1.30 5.65
CA GLU A 55 7.23 -1.50 5.82
C GLU A 55 7.68 -2.85 5.25
N ALA A 56 6.95 -3.93 5.55
CA ALA A 56 7.26 -5.26 5.03
C ALA A 56 7.17 -5.31 3.49
N ILE A 57 6.13 -4.71 2.90
CA ILE A 57 5.92 -4.69 1.45
C ILE A 57 7.02 -3.89 0.75
N LEU A 58 7.33 -2.68 1.23
CA LEU A 58 8.36 -1.81 0.63
C LEU A 58 9.77 -2.38 0.77
N SER A 59 10.01 -3.33 1.68
CA SER A 59 11.30 -4.04 1.74
C SER A 59 11.61 -4.85 0.46
N LEU A 60 10.59 -5.18 -0.35
CA LEU A 60 10.73 -5.94 -1.60
C LEU A 60 10.12 -5.24 -2.83
N LEU A 61 9.12 -4.38 -2.65
CA LEU A 61 8.37 -3.75 -3.72
C LEU A 61 8.99 -2.37 -4.06
N PRO A 62 9.60 -2.18 -5.24
CA PRO A 62 10.06 -0.87 -5.67
C PRO A 62 8.86 0.04 -5.95
N LEU A 63 8.99 1.33 -5.64
CA LEU A 63 7.98 2.33 -6.02
C LEU A 63 8.24 2.86 -7.43
N ASP A 64 7.17 3.19 -8.14
CA ASP A 64 7.25 3.65 -9.53
C ASP A 64 7.81 5.07 -9.67
N PRO A 65 9.01 5.27 -10.24
CA PRO A 65 9.61 6.59 -10.39
C PRO A 65 9.06 7.36 -11.60
N TYR A 66 8.21 6.74 -12.43
CA TYR A 66 7.68 7.34 -13.67
C TYR A 66 6.32 8.02 -13.49
N VAL A 67 5.79 8.06 -12.26
CA VAL A 67 4.55 8.74 -11.93
C VAL A 67 4.77 9.73 -10.79
N ASP A 68 3.98 10.80 -10.78
CA ASP A 68 4.09 11.85 -9.75
C ASP A 68 3.66 11.38 -8.35
N ALA A 69 2.85 10.34 -8.28
CA ALA A 69 2.17 9.89 -7.07
C ALA A 69 2.17 8.36 -6.96
N PRO A 70 3.33 7.69 -6.78
CA PRO A 70 3.36 6.22 -6.68
C PRO A 70 2.75 5.71 -5.37
N ALA A 71 2.64 6.57 -4.35
CA ALA A 71 1.96 6.30 -3.09
C ALA A 71 0.79 7.27 -2.88
N ARG A 72 -0.40 6.73 -2.62
CA ARG A 72 -1.64 7.51 -2.56
C ARG A 72 -2.49 7.11 -1.37
N THR A 73 -3.01 8.07 -0.62
CA THR A 73 -3.90 7.82 0.54
C THR A 73 -5.24 8.50 0.35
N MET A 74 -6.27 8.02 1.05
CA MET A 74 -7.58 8.66 1.02
C MET A 74 -7.55 10.00 1.76
N GLN A 75 -8.10 11.05 1.15
CA GLN A 75 -8.30 12.35 1.80
C GLN A 75 -9.35 12.26 2.92
N VAL A 76 -9.17 13.08 3.96
CA VAL A 76 -10.20 13.24 4.98
C VAL A 76 -11.41 13.94 4.39
N VAL A 77 -12.60 13.36 4.61
CA VAL A 77 -13.84 13.89 4.04
C VAL A 77 -14.15 15.24 4.70
N GLY A 78 -14.27 16.27 3.88
CA GLY A 78 -14.51 17.64 4.34
C GLY A 78 -13.23 18.42 4.69
N ASP A 79 -12.06 17.80 4.68
CA ASP A 79 -10.77 18.47 4.91
C ASP A 79 -9.63 17.77 4.16
N ALA A 80 -9.45 18.09 2.88
CA ALA A 80 -8.42 17.47 2.05
C ALA A 80 -6.97 17.78 2.47
N ASN A 81 -6.76 18.77 3.35
CA ASN A 81 -5.44 19.17 3.84
C ASN A 81 -5.09 18.50 5.17
N ALA A 82 -6.05 17.87 5.85
CA ALA A 82 -5.78 17.12 7.06
C ALA A 82 -4.88 15.92 6.75
N VAL A 83 -3.86 15.74 7.59
CA VAL A 83 -2.95 14.60 7.55
C VAL A 83 -3.20 13.75 8.79
N PRO A 84 -3.94 12.63 8.67
CA PRO A 84 -4.08 11.68 9.76
C PRO A 84 -2.71 11.19 10.25
N GLU A 85 -2.59 10.90 11.55
CA GLU A 85 -1.33 10.43 12.14
C GLU A 85 -0.75 9.22 11.40
N VAL A 86 -1.61 8.25 11.02
CA VAL A 86 -1.22 7.05 10.27
C VAL A 86 -0.63 7.39 8.90
N VAL A 87 -1.12 8.44 8.23
CA VAL A 87 -0.59 8.90 6.93
C VAL A 87 0.78 9.55 7.12
N GLY A 88 0.99 10.30 8.21
CA GLY A 88 2.31 10.80 8.58
C GLY A 88 3.33 9.67 8.78
N GLN A 89 2.94 8.62 9.49
CA GLN A 89 3.77 7.42 9.70
C GLN A 89 4.04 6.67 8.39
N PHE A 90 3.07 6.58 7.48
CA PHE A 90 3.31 6.01 6.15
C PHE A 90 4.39 6.80 5.39
N GLN A 91 4.37 8.14 5.46
CA GLN A 91 5.38 8.96 4.81
C GLN A 91 6.78 8.72 5.40
N GLU A 92 6.89 8.61 6.73
CA GLU A 92 8.15 8.28 7.39
C GLU A 92 8.69 6.91 6.95
N ILE A 93 7.82 5.92 6.81
CA ILE A 93 8.18 4.58 6.33
C ILE A 93 8.66 4.64 4.87
N ILE A 94 7.92 5.32 3.98
CA ILE A 94 8.33 5.49 2.58
C ILE A 94 9.70 6.15 2.49
N ASN A 95 9.92 7.23 3.22
CA ASN A 95 11.20 7.96 3.24
C ASN A 95 12.37 7.08 3.69
N ARG A 96 12.12 6.12 4.59
CA ARG A 96 13.15 5.27 5.18
C ARG A 96 13.41 3.99 4.39
N VAL A 97 12.38 3.40 3.78
CA VAL A 97 12.40 2.02 3.28
C VAL A 97 12.32 1.94 1.75
N ALA A 98 11.60 2.85 1.10
CA ALA A 98 11.44 2.79 -0.35
C ALA A 98 12.77 3.04 -1.08
N ASP A 99 12.96 2.36 -2.20
CA ASP A 99 14.10 2.54 -3.09
C ASP A 99 14.09 3.92 -3.78
N GLN A 100 12.90 4.40 -4.12
CA GLN A 100 12.64 5.73 -4.67
C GLN A 100 11.55 6.43 -3.84
N PRO A 101 11.90 7.07 -2.71
CA PRO A 101 10.93 7.75 -1.88
C PRO A 101 10.20 8.87 -2.62
N ALA A 102 8.88 8.93 -2.45
CA ALA A 102 8.03 9.96 -3.03
C ALA A 102 7.05 10.51 -1.98
N PRO A 103 6.63 11.77 -2.12
CA PRO A 103 5.58 12.31 -1.25
C PRO A 103 4.25 11.62 -1.53
N ILE A 104 3.58 11.18 -0.47
CA ILE A 104 2.21 10.66 -0.53
C ILE A 104 1.28 11.75 -1.07
N LYS A 105 0.40 11.38 -2.00
CA LYS A 105 -0.67 12.26 -2.47
C LYS A 105 -2.04 11.81 -1.96
N GLY A 106 -2.86 12.77 -1.55
CA GLY A 106 -4.24 12.52 -1.16
C GLY A 106 -5.14 12.37 -2.38
N VAL A 107 -6.00 11.35 -2.38
CA VAL A 107 -7.04 11.09 -3.38
C VAL A 107 -8.41 11.21 -2.74
N GLU A 108 -9.37 11.85 -3.42
CA GLU A 108 -10.76 11.95 -2.95
C GLU A 108 -11.33 10.54 -2.69
N ARG A 109 -12.20 10.39 -1.69
CA ARG A 109 -12.70 9.09 -1.21
C ARG A 109 -13.26 8.18 -2.30
N PHE A 110 -14.12 8.69 -3.18
CA PHE A 110 -14.71 7.87 -4.24
C PHE A 110 -13.70 7.56 -5.34
N ALA A 111 -12.84 8.51 -5.70
CA ALA A 111 -11.73 8.25 -6.60
C ALA A 111 -10.78 7.16 -6.05
N PHE A 112 -10.51 7.16 -4.74
CA PHE A 112 -9.70 6.13 -4.08
C PHE A 112 -10.35 4.75 -4.20
N TYR A 113 -11.68 4.65 -4.07
CA TYR A 113 -12.39 3.39 -4.28
C TYR A 113 -12.32 2.92 -5.74
N GLU A 114 -12.44 3.83 -6.71
CA GLU A 114 -12.31 3.46 -8.13
C GLU A 114 -10.89 2.99 -8.47
N GLU A 115 -9.85 3.67 -7.96
CA GLU A 115 -8.46 3.21 -8.09
C GLU A 115 -8.25 1.83 -7.42
N SER A 116 -8.80 1.65 -6.22
CA SER A 116 -8.68 0.39 -5.48
C SER A 116 -9.33 -0.79 -6.20
N LYS A 117 -10.41 -0.56 -6.96
CA LYS A 117 -11.05 -1.60 -7.79
C LYS A 117 -10.19 -2.06 -8.96
N GLN A 118 -9.29 -1.21 -9.44
CA GLN A 118 -8.35 -1.53 -10.52
C GLN A 118 -7.03 -2.11 -10.00
N ALA A 119 -6.80 -2.09 -8.68
CA ALA A 119 -5.60 -2.65 -8.09
C ALA A 119 -5.51 -4.16 -8.28
N TYR A 120 -4.27 -4.66 -8.39
CA TYR A 120 -3.97 -6.07 -8.58
C TYR A 120 -4.40 -6.92 -7.38
N VAL A 121 -4.18 -6.41 -6.17
CA VAL A 121 -4.50 -7.07 -4.89
C VAL A 121 -4.76 -6.04 -3.79
N VAL A 122 -5.68 -6.37 -2.88
CA VAL A 122 -5.89 -5.66 -1.62
C VAL A 122 -5.29 -6.50 -0.49
N VAL A 123 -4.43 -5.88 0.32
CA VAL A 123 -3.87 -6.44 1.55
C VAL A 123 -4.66 -5.88 2.72
N GLN A 124 -5.57 -6.68 3.23
CA GLN A 124 -6.48 -6.33 4.31
C GLN A 124 -5.79 -6.52 5.67
N THR A 125 -5.54 -5.43 6.39
CA THR A 125 -4.81 -5.42 7.67
C THR A 125 -5.75 -5.32 8.86
N ALA A 126 -5.19 -5.40 10.08
CA ALA A 126 -5.90 -5.15 11.34
C ALA A 126 -5.79 -3.68 11.80
N GLU A 127 -5.41 -2.75 10.93
CA GLU A 127 -5.34 -1.33 11.25
C GLU A 127 -6.71 -0.77 11.64
N THR A 128 -6.81 -0.22 12.84
CA THR A 128 -8.06 0.36 13.35
C THR A 128 -8.11 1.88 13.25
N ARG A 129 -6.96 2.54 13.01
CA ARG A 129 -6.92 3.99 12.80
C ARG A 129 -7.58 4.33 11.47
N LEU A 130 -8.43 5.35 11.48
CA LEU A 130 -9.17 5.77 10.30
C LEU A 130 -8.22 6.33 9.23
N TYR A 131 -8.61 6.18 7.97
CA TYR A 131 -7.81 6.60 6.80
C TYR A 131 -6.46 5.86 6.71
N GLY A 132 -6.38 4.65 7.29
CA GLY A 132 -5.20 3.79 7.28
C GLY A 132 -5.02 3.02 5.97
N ASN A 133 -5.49 3.58 4.85
CA ASN A 133 -5.42 2.95 3.53
C ASN A 133 -4.39 3.66 2.66
N ILE A 134 -3.57 2.88 1.95
CA ILE A 134 -2.58 3.39 1.00
C ILE A 134 -2.51 2.52 -0.25
N ILE A 135 -2.50 3.15 -1.43
CA ILE A 135 -2.26 2.49 -2.71
C ILE A 135 -0.78 2.70 -3.07
N LEU A 136 -0.10 1.62 -3.47
CA LEU A 136 1.28 1.61 -3.92
C LEU A 136 1.34 1.16 -5.37
N LYS A 137 1.99 1.95 -6.22
CA LYS A 137 2.27 1.61 -7.62
C LYS A 137 3.66 0.99 -7.73
N LYS A 138 3.71 -0.22 -8.28
CA LYS A 138 4.96 -0.96 -8.46
C LYS A 138 5.83 -0.34 -9.54
N GLY A 139 7.08 -0.06 -9.18
CA GLY A 139 8.11 0.41 -10.09
C GLY A 139 8.82 -0.70 -10.86
N ILE A 140 10.00 -0.37 -11.37
CA ILE A 140 10.85 -1.27 -12.14
C ILE A 140 11.95 -1.85 -11.25
N VAL A 141 12.38 -3.07 -11.57
CA VAL A 141 13.67 -3.60 -11.11
C VAL A 141 14.58 -3.65 -12.35
N PRO A 142 15.64 -2.83 -12.41
CA PRO A 142 16.52 -2.82 -13.57
C PRO A 142 17.23 -4.18 -13.74
N PRO A 143 17.60 -4.55 -14.98
CA PRO A 143 18.47 -5.71 -15.19
C PRO A 143 19.82 -5.47 -14.50
N ASN A 144 20.39 -6.55 -13.96
CA ASN A 144 21.74 -6.54 -13.38
C ASN A 144 22.81 -6.23 -14.43
#